data_AF-A0A9P8S2K8-F1
#
_entry.id   AF-A0A9P8S2K8-F1
#
_cell.length_a   1.000
_cell.length_b   1.000
_cell.length_c   1.000
_cell.angle_alpha   90.00
_cell.angle_beta   90.00
_cell.angle_gamma   90.00
#
_symmetry.space_group_name_H-M   'P 1'
#
loop_
_entity.id
_entity.type
_entity.pdbx_description
1 polymer ?
#
loop_
_entity_poly.entity_id
_entity_poly.type
_entity_poly.pdbx_seq_one_letter_code
_entity_poly.pdbx_strand_id
1 'polypeptide(L)'
;MIFGLSLLSLGHLLLASATTTTKFPNAVVNGSVRAESVLNGGLDWPKLFPGANDTAYDWWYFDAVSASTNQSVAVVLYNSGSKGFDGGFLDGPLSASISGSFANGSTFALNVPATEGAIITTSNSGISGNWKGSGFTFHGTSLSKPSPIYTVTINSPAISVSGTISLTSRAPPHLPCGQNIRGGKEELLPHVFWSNAVPDASATINLDISGTKIRFNDGVGYHDKNWGDKPFVTTVSSWYWGHARLGPYSVVWFDARDIAGTEYVSAYVVKDRKVVNSGCDHDVVQVRPWGKNNDYPPTAKTGVMQGLDIHFNLGDKTTLSVNVTTGLLLVNMPSYVRAEGRVKGILHGVKSREVYNGVALFEEFKF
;
A
#
# COMPACT_ATOMS: atom_id res chain seq x y z
N MET A 1 -71.46 14.25 -2.16
CA MET A 1 -70.32 13.47 -1.64
C MET A 1 -69.08 13.91 -2.40
N ILE A 2 -68.22 14.69 -1.75
CA ILE A 2 -66.95 15.18 -2.30
C ILE A 2 -65.85 14.32 -1.67
N PHE A 3 -65.16 13.51 -2.47
CA PHE A 3 -63.98 12.77 -2.01
C PHE A 3 -62.74 13.65 -2.22
N GLY A 4 -62.14 14.09 -1.11
CA GLY A 4 -60.85 14.78 -1.11
C GLY A 4 -59.71 13.77 -1.28
N LEU A 5 -58.86 13.99 -2.28
CA LEU A 5 -57.57 13.32 -2.40
C LEU A 5 -56.58 13.93 -1.40
N SER A 6 -56.08 13.13 -0.46
CA SER A 6 -54.91 13.48 0.34
C SER A 6 -53.64 13.08 -0.41
N LEU A 7 -52.86 14.07 -0.87
CA LEU A 7 -51.47 13.85 -1.27
C LEU A 7 -50.61 13.57 -0.03
N LEU A 8 -50.05 12.36 0.07
CA LEU A 8 -48.97 12.04 0.99
C LEU A 8 -47.65 12.51 0.37
N SER A 9 -47.03 13.54 0.94
CA SER A 9 -45.65 13.91 0.61
C SER A 9 -44.69 12.90 1.25
N LEU A 10 -43.96 12.15 0.43
CA LEU A 10 -42.81 11.36 0.90
C LEU A 10 -41.66 12.32 1.20
N GLY A 11 -41.57 12.76 2.46
CA GLY A 11 -40.37 13.42 2.98
C GLY A 11 -39.18 12.48 2.83
N HIS A 12 -38.21 12.87 1.99
CA HIS A 12 -36.92 12.22 1.94
C HIS A 12 -36.19 12.51 3.25
N LEU A 13 -36.21 11.55 4.18
CA LEU A 13 -35.27 11.57 5.30
C LEU A 13 -33.85 11.45 4.71
N LEU A 14 -33.13 12.56 4.67
CA LEU A 14 -31.68 12.57 4.53
C LEU A 14 -31.11 11.83 5.74
N LEU A 15 -30.80 10.53 5.57
CA LEU A 15 -29.99 9.79 6.51
C LEU A 15 -28.62 10.48 6.57
N ALA A 16 -28.39 11.26 7.63
CA ALA A 16 -27.09 11.86 7.90
C ALA A 16 -26.04 10.75 7.93
N SER A 17 -25.04 10.83 7.04
CA SER A 17 -23.95 9.86 6.99
C SER A 17 -23.18 9.92 8.32
N ALA A 18 -23.20 8.83 9.08
CA ALA A 18 -22.42 8.72 10.31
C ALA A 18 -20.94 8.95 9.98
N THR A 19 -20.39 10.02 10.53
CA THR A 19 -18.98 10.41 10.36
C THR A 19 -18.26 10.10 11.67
N THR A 20 -17.18 9.34 11.60
CA THR A 20 -16.36 8.97 12.76
C THR A 20 -15.02 9.67 12.68
N THR A 21 -14.68 10.44 13.71
CA THR A 21 -13.37 11.09 13.84
C THR A 21 -12.56 10.40 14.92
N THR A 22 -11.40 9.88 14.56
CA THR A 22 -10.41 9.31 15.47
C THR A 22 -9.25 10.29 15.62
N LYS A 23 -8.80 10.51 16.84
CA LYS A 23 -7.66 11.38 17.16
C LYS A 23 -6.58 10.56 17.83
N PHE A 24 -5.37 10.62 17.29
CA PHE A 24 -4.18 10.03 17.89
C PHE A 24 -3.32 11.15 18.46
N PRO A 25 -3.03 11.17 19.77
CA PRO A 25 -2.00 12.05 20.30
C PRO A 25 -0.62 11.59 19.80
N ASN A 26 0.36 12.49 19.74
CA ASN A 26 1.76 12.11 19.49
C ASN A 26 2.39 11.54 20.77
N ALA A 27 1.81 10.44 21.28
CA ALA A 27 2.26 9.72 22.45
C ALA A 27 1.87 8.24 22.30
N VAL A 28 2.76 7.34 22.70
CA VAL A 28 2.45 5.90 22.70
C VAL A 28 1.36 5.59 23.72
N VAL A 29 0.55 4.59 23.40
CA VAL A 29 -0.46 4.05 24.32
C VAL A 29 0.25 3.29 25.44
N ASN A 30 -0.09 3.64 26.68
CA ASN A 30 0.30 2.84 27.85
C ASN A 30 -0.62 1.63 27.97
N GLY A 31 -0.09 0.42 27.78
CA GLY A 31 -0.80 -0.84 27.99
C GLY A 31 -1.11 -1.61 26.71
N SER A 32 -2.19 -2.41 26.75
CA SER A 32 -2.58 -3.29 25.66
C SER A 32 -3.18 -2.53 24.48
N VAL A 33 -2.82 -2.97 23.27
CA VAL A 33 -3.40 -2.50 22.02
C VAL A 33 -4.14 -3.65 21.36
N ARG A 34 -5.31 -3.36 20.80
CA ARG A 34 -6.04 -4.31 19.95
C ARG A 34 -5.78 -3.96 18.49
N ALA A 35 -5.25 -4.91 17.72
CA ALA A 35 -5.21 -4.86 16.28
C ALA A 35 -6.49 -5.47 15.68
N GLU A 36 -7.03 -4.85 14.63
CA GLU A 36 -8.09 -5.46 13.83
C GLU A 36 -7.52 -6.60 12.98
N SER A 37 -8.13 -7.78 13.03
CA SER A 37 -7.71 -8.95 12.23
C SER A 37 -8.77 -9.40 11.21
N VAL A 38 -9.97 -8.82 11.31
CA VAL A 38 -11.09 -9.05 10.41
C VAL A 38 -11.75 -7.71 10.11
N LEU A 39 -12.08 -7.49 8.84
CA LEU A 39 -12.58 -6.20 8.38
C LEU A 39 -13.93 -5.86 9.03
N ASN A 40 -13.97 -4.86 9.91
CA ASN A 40 -15.23 -4.35 10.48
C ASN A 40 -15.69 -3.05 9.84
N GLY A 41 -14.74 -2.16 9.54
CA GLY A 41 -14.96 -0.85 8.92
C GLY A 41 -14.52 -0.82 7.46
N GLY A 42 -13.88 0.28 7.05
CA GLY A 42 -13.21 0.39 5.75
C GLY A 42 -11.77 -0.12 5.81
N LEU A 43 -11.18 -0.41 4.65
CA LEU A 43 -9.80 -0.90 4.54
C LEU A 43 -8.78 0.07 5.15
N ASP A 44 -8.95 1.37 4.93
CA ASP A 44 -8.01 2.40 5.39
C ASP A 44 -8.36 3.01 6.75
N TRP A 45 -9.40 2.50 7.41
CA TRP A 45 -9.77 3.01 8.74
C TRP A 45 -8.65 2.70 9.75
N PRO A 46 -8.58 3.40 10.89
CA PRO A 46 -7.58 3.06 11.90
C PRO A 46 -7.75 1.62 12.38
N LYS A 47 -6.63 0.89 12.53
CA LYS A 47 -6.64 -0.56 12.82
C LYS A 47 -6.10 -0.91 14.20
N LEU A 48 -5.44 0.04 14.86
CA LEU A 48 -5.00 -0.09 16.25
C LEU A 48 -5.89 0.73 17.19
N PHE A 49 -6.34 0.10 18.26
CA PHE A 49 -7.21 0.71 19.26
C PHE A 49 -6.57 0.62 20.65
N PRO A 50 -6.38 1.74 21.38
CA PRO A 50 -6.69 3.13 21.00
C PRO A 50 -5.63 3.83 20.11
N GLY A 51 -4.54 3.14 19.77
CA GLY A 51 -3.41 3.66 19.00
C GLY A 51 -2.20 2.72 19.15
N ALA A 52 -1.03 3.11 18.66
CA ALA A 52 0.17 2.28 18.84
C ALA A 52 0.73 2.40 20.26
N ASN A 53 1.05 1.27 20.87
CA ASN A 53 1.97 1.20 22.00
C ASN A 53 3.39 0.96 21.47
N ASP A 54 4.35 0.77 22.36
CA ASP A 54 5.77 0.61 22.00
C ASP A 54 6.06 -0.53 21.01
N THR A 55 5.24 -1.57 20.96
CA THR A 55 5.50 -2.79 20.16
C THR A 55 4.53 -2.98 19.00
N ALA A 56 3.56 -2.09 18.83
CA ALA A 56 2.58 -2.14 17.76
C ALA A 56 2.89 -1.08 16.69
N TYR A 57 2.41 -1.30 15.48
CA TYR A 57 2.59 -0.36 14.37
C TYR A 57 1.36 -0.33 13.46
N ASP A 58 1.14 0.81 12.82
CA ASP A 58 0.11 1.04 11.80
C ASP A 58 0.64 2.10 10.84
N TRP A 59 0.52 1.89 9.53
CA TRP A 59 0.85 2.91 8.54
C TRP A 59 -0.07 2.91 7.34
N TRP A 60 -0.14 4.08 6.70
CA TRP A 60 -0.73 4.27 5.37
C TRP A 60 0.40 4.55 4.40
N TYR A 61 0.48 3.76 3.33
CA TYR A 61 1.54 3.86 2.33
C TYR A 61 0.96 4.21 0.97
N PHE A 62 1.57 5.15 0.26
CA PHE A 62 1.18 5.61 -1.07
C PHE A 62 2.40 5.65 -1.97
N ASP A 63 2.29 5.20 -3.22
CA ASP A 63 3.37 5.39 -4.17
C ASP A 63 2.89 5.69 -5.59
N ALA A 64 3.86 6.13 -6.41
CA ALA A 64 3.75 6.14 -7.85
C ALA A 64 5.13 6.06 -8.52
N VAL A 65 5.21 5.34 -9.63
CA VAL A 65 6.38 5.27 -10.51
C VAL A 65 5.98 5.76 -11.90
N SER A 66 6.78 6.63 -12.50
CA SER A 66 6.59 7.06 -13.89
C SER A 66 6.84 5.89 -14.85
N ALA A 67 5.96 5.70 -15.82
CA ALA A 67 6.14 4.66 -16.83
C ALA A 67 7.33 4.97 -17.76
N SER A 68 7.59 6.26 -18.03
CA SER A 68 8.56 6.73 -19.04
C SER A 68 9.88 7.28 -18.48
N THR A 69 9.94 7.66 -17.21
CA THR A 69 11.14 8.27 -16.60
C THR A 69 11.59 7.50 -15.37
N ASN A 70 12.70 7.92 -14.75
CA ASN A 70 13.17 7.42 -13.46
C ASN A 70 12.56 8.19 -12.28
N GLN A 71 11.40 8.83 -12.45
CA GLN A 71 10.75 9.56 -11.37
C GLN A 71 9.80 8.63 -10.62
N SER A 72 9.93 8.61 -9.30
CA SER A 72 8.99 7.96 -8.40
C SER A 72 8.84 8.72 -7.09
N VAL A 73 7.79 8.37 -6.37
CA VAL A 73 7.54 8.85 -5.01
C VAL A 73 6.86 7.77 -4.20
N ALA A 74 7.24 7.66 -2.93
CA ALA A 74 6.55 6.88 -1.91
C ALA A 74 6.37 7.75 -0.65
N VAL A 75 5.17 7.76 -0.09
CA VAL A 75 4.80 8.46 1.15
C VAL A 75 4.34 7.43 2.16
N VAL A 76 4.81 7.56 3.41
CA VAL A 76 4.32 6.74 4.53
C VAL A 76 3.89 7.64 5.67
N LEU A 77 2.68 7.41 6.18
CA LEU A 77 2.13 8.10 7.34
C LEU A 77 2.05 7.10 8.50
N TYR A 78 2.86 7.29 9.53
CA TYR A 78 3.06 6.33 10.60
C TYR A 78 2.23 6.61 11.85
N ASN A 79 1.80 5.55 12.51
CA ASN A 79 1.41 5.45 13.90
C ASN A 79 2.10 4.20 14.47
N SER A 80 3.37 4.34 14.86
CA SER A 80 4.25 3.22 15.18
C SER A 80 4.96 3.43 16.51
N GLY A 81 4.97 2.41 17.37
CA GLY A 81 5.80 2.39 18.56
C GLY A 81 7.29 2.31 18.21
N SER A 82 8.14 2.69 19.18
CA SER A 82 9.60 2.71 19.01
C SER A 82 10.21 1.33 18.71
N LYS A 83 9.49 0.25 19.03
CA LYS A 83 9.86 -1.16 18.77
C LYS A 83 8.83 -1.86 17.88
N GLY A 84 7.83 -1.15 17.37
CA GLY A 84 6.79 -1.75 16.52
C GLY A 84 7.33 -2.04 15.13
N PHE A 85 7.88 -1.01 14.49
CA PHE A 85 8.49 -1.11 13.17
C PHE A 85 9.81 -0.33 13.15
N ASP A 86 10.80 -0.85 12.42
CA ASP A 86 12.10 -0.21 12.25
C ASP A 86 11.98 0.98 11.29
N GLY A 87 11.45 2.08 11.82
CA GLY A 87 11.15 3.30 11.07
C GLY A 87 9.89 3.99 11.60
N GLY A 88 9.79 5.29 11.35
CA GLY A 88 8.57 6.06 11.65
C GLY A 88 8.42 6.56 13.08
N PHE A 89 9.21 6.10 14.05
CA PHE A 89 9.26 6.74 15.38
C PHE A 89 10.22 7.94 15.36
N LEU A 90 9.67 9.15 15.42
CA LEU A 90 10.45 10.41 15.37
C LEU A 90 9.85 11.38 16.39
N ASP A 91 10.48 11.46 17.57
CA ASP A 91 9.97 12.21 18.74
C ASP A 91 8.54 11.84 19.15
N GLY A 92 8.11 10.62 18.82
CA GLY A 92 6.78 10.09 19.09
C GLY A 92 6.32 9.10 18.00
N PRO A 93 5.15 8.47 18.18
CA PRO A 93 4.68 7.43 17.28
C PRO A 93 4.14 7.95 15.94
N LEU A 94 3.91 9.26 15.82
CA LEU A 94 3.32 9.85 14.63
C LEU A 94 4.37 10.61 13.83
N SER A 95 4.61 10.17 12.59
CA SER A 95 5.48 10.86 11.65
C SER A 95 5.01 10.66 10.22
N ALA A 96 5.54 11.48 9.32
CA ALA A 96 5.37 11.31 7.88
C ALA A 96 6.74 11.18 7.22
N SER A 97 6.82 10.35 6.19
CA SER A 97 8.00 10.19 5.36
C SER A 97 7.65 10.33 3.89
N ILE A 98 8.61 10.81 3.11
CA ILE A 98 8.56 10.83 1.66
C ILE A 98 9.92 10.43 1.11
N SER A 99 9.92 9.52 0.14
CA SER A 99 11.12 9.06 -0.56
C SER A 99 10.83 8.90 -2.05
N GLY A 100 11.85 8.81 -2.88
CA GLY A 100 11.68 8.62 -4.31
C GLY A 100 12.91 9.01 -5.10
N SER A 101 12.69 9.32 -6.37
CA SER A 101 13.73 9.57 -7.35
C SER A 101 13.38 10.74 -8.28
N PHE A 102 14.42 11.43 -8.73
CA PHE A 102 14.34 12.46 -9.76
C PHE A 102 14.65 11.88 -11.14
N ALA A 103 14.29 12.61 -12.20
CA ALA A 103 14.48 12.14 -13.58
C ALA A 103 15.96 11.84 -13.93
N ASN A 104 16.90 12.49 -13.25
CA ASN A 104 18.34 12.25 -13.41
C ASN A 104 18.83 10.96 -12.69
N GLY A 105 17.96 10.23 -12.00
CA GLY A 105 18.27 9.01 -11.25
C GLY A 105 18.79 9.25 -9.81
N SER A 106 18.97 10.49 -9.38
CA SER A 106 19.26 10.77 -7.96
C SER A 106 18.02 10.51 -7.09
N THR A 107 18.23 10.06 -5.85
CA THR A 107 17.16 9.71 -4.92
C THR A 107 17.09 10.70 -3.75
N PHE A 108 15.95 10.69 -3.07
CA PHE A 108 15.73 11.47 -1.84
C PHE A 108 14.94 10.63 -0.83
N ALA A 109 15.15 10.92 0.45
CA ALA A 109 14.39 10.37 1.56
C ALA A 109 14.34 11.41 2.68
N LEU A 110 13.13 11.80 3.09
CA LEU A 110 12.87 12.86 4.05
C LEU A 110 11.82 12.37 5.05
N ASN A 111 11.97 12.78 6.32
CA ASN A 111 11.07 12.42 7.41
C ASN A 111 10.73 13.68 8.22
N VAL A 112 9.53 13.74 8.76
CA VAL A 112 9.07 14.86 9.59
C VAL A 112 8.14 14.34 10.70
N PRO A 113 8.30 14.75 11.96
CA PRO A 113 7.42 14.33 13.03
C PRO A 113 6.04 15.01 12.91
N ALA A 114 4.99 14.34 13.37
CA ALA A 114 3.64 14.90 13.48
C ALA A 114 3.34 15.24 14.94
N THR A 115 4.07 16.24 15.46
CA THR A 115 4.12 16.59 16.89
C THR A 115 2.78 17.02 17.49
N GLU A 116 1.83 17.44 16.65
CA GLU A 116 0.50 17.90 17.09
C GLU A 116 -0.60 16.82 17.01
N GLY A 117 -0.22 15.56 16.80
CA GLY A 117 -1.15 14.42 16.70
C GLY A 117 -1.63 14.15 15.27
N ALA A 118 -2.50 13.15 15.12
CA ALA A 118 -3.15 12.81 13.87
C ALA A 118 -4.68 12.80 14.01
N ILE A 119 -5.39 13.26 12.99
CA ILE A 119 -6.85 13.23 12.92
C ILE A 119 -7.26 12.44 11.69
N ILE A 120 -8.04 11.39 11.88
CA ILE A 120 -8.58 10.55 10.81
C ILE A 120 -10.10 10.63 10.85
N THR A 121 -10.71 11.05 9.75
CA THR A 121 -12.17 11.14 9.62
C THR A 121 -12.64 10.14 8.58
N THR A 122 -13.62 9.33 8.94
CA THR A 122 -14.16 8.25 8.10
C THR A 122 -15.67 8.38 8.00
N SER A 123 -16.21 8.09 6.82
CA SER A 123 -17.65 8.03 6.59
C SER A 123 -17.95 7.19 5.34
N ASN A 124 -19.23 7.09 4.97
CA ASN A 124 -19.62 6.42 3.72
C ASN A 124 -19.11 7.17 2.46
N SER A 125 -18.77 8.45 2.57
CA SER A 125 -18.25 9.23 1.44
C SER A 125 -16.75 9.02 1.19
N GLY A 126 -16.03 8.43 2.15
CA GLY A 126 -14.58 8.24 2.06
C GLY A 126 -13.87 8.42 3.40
N ILE A 127 -12.59 8.76 3.31
CA ILE A 127 -11.66 8.93 4.44
C ILE A 127 -10.81 10.18 4.23
N SER A 128 -10.42 10.83 5.32
CA SER A 128 -9.33 11.81 5.32
C SER A 128 -8.43 11.61 6.53
N GLY A 129 -7.15 11.94 6.36
CA GLY A 129 -6.14 11.90 7.42
C GLY A 129 -5.31 13.18 7.42
N ASN A 130 -4.96 13.66 8.61
CA ASN A 130 -4.10 14.82 8.81
C ASN A 130 -3.09 14.51 9.92
N TRP A 131 -1.81 14.40 9.56
CA TRP A 131 -0.69 14.26 10.49
C TRP A 131 -0.24 15.67 10.88
N LYS A 132 -0.86 16.22 11.93
CA LYS A 132 -0.72 17.63 12.29
C LYS A 132 0.72 17.96 12.69
N GLY A 133 1.18 19.14 12.31
CA GLY A 133 2.58 19.56 12.47
C GLY A 133 3.53 19.07 11.37
N SER A 134 3.21 17.97 10.68
CA SER A 134 4.05 17.44 9.59
C SER A 134 3.84 18.15 8.25
N GLY A 135 2.64 18.70 8.02
CA GLY A 135 2.23 19.23 6.72
C GLY A 135 1.66 18.19 5.75
N PHE A 136 1.49 16.94 6.17
CA PHE A 136 0.97 15.85 5.35
C PHE A 136 -0.51 15.59 5.64
N THR A 137 -1.31 15.52 4.59
CA THR A 137 -2.71 15.14 4.64
C THR A 137 -3.05 14.21 3.50
N PHE A 138 -4.09 13.39 3.65
CA PHE A 138 -4.67 12.65 2.54
C PHE A 138 -6.19 12.68 2.59
N HIS A 139 -6.81 12.45 1.44
CA HIS A 139 -8.23 12.23 1.29
C HIS A 139 -8.48 11.12 0.26
N GLY A 140 -9.28 10.13 0.63
CA GLY A 140 -9.75 9.06 -0.24
C GLY A 140 -11.27 9.12 -0.39
N THR A 141 -11.77 9.00 -1.61
CA THR A 141 -13.21 8.86 -1.84
C THR A 141 -13.70 7.43 -1.53
N SER A 142 -15.00 7.27 -1.36
CA SER A 142 -15.62 5.97 -1.05
C SER A 142 -15.14 4.85 -1.98
N LEU A 143 -14.69 3.75 -1.39
CA LEU A 143 -14.28 2.53 -2.09
C LEU A 143 -15.43 1.82 -2.83
N SER A 144 -16.68 2.23 -2.57
CA SER A 144 -17.86 1.76 -3.33
C SER A 144 -17.98 2.39 -4.72
N LYS A 145 -17.23 3.46 -5.01
CA LYS A 145 -17.21 4.07 -6.35
C LYS A 145 -16.46 3.17 -7.33
N PRO A 146 -16.78 3.21 -8.64
CA PRO A 146 -16.06 2.42 -9.63
C PRO A 146 -14.56 2.74 -9.70
N SER A 147 -14.19 4.03 -9.59
CA SER A 147 -12.80 4.49 -9.56
C SER A 147 -12.59 5.41 -8.35
N PRO A 148 -12.29 4.85 -7.16
CA PRO A 148 -11.91 5.65 -6.03
C PRO A 148 -10.67 6.50 -6.34
N ILE A 149 -10.66 7.70 -5.80
CA ILE A 149 -9.58 8.68 -5.93
C ILE A 149 -8.99 8.94 -4.56
N TYR A 150 -7.67 8.85 -4.46
CA TYR A 150 -6.88 9.23 -3.29
C TYR A 150 -5.98 10.40 -3.66
N THR A 151 -5.91 11.39 -2.78
CA THR A 151 -5.04 12.55 -2.94
C THR A 151 -4.25 12.76 -1.66
N VAL A 152 -2.93 12.71 -1.75
CA VAL A 152 -2.01 13.17 -0.70
C VAL A 152 -1.65 14.62 -1.00
N THR A 153 -1.82 15.52 -0.03
CA THR A 153 -1.42 16.92 -0.13
C THR A 153 -0.35 17.20 0.91
N ILE A 154 0.77 17.76 0.45
CA ILE A 154 1.93 18.06 1.29
C ILE A 154 2.17 19.56 1.25
N ASN A 155 2.31 20.15 2.43
CA ASN A 155 2.81 21.51 2.64
C ASN A 155 3.68 21.50 3.89
N SER A 156 4.93 21.09 3.75
CA SER A 156 5.87 20.90 4.85
C SER A 156 7.11 21.78 4.67
N PRO A 157 7.09 23.03 5.22
CA PRO A 157 8.26 23.90 5.21
C PRO A 157 9.46 23.29 5.94
N ALA A 158 9.23 22.48 6.98
CA ALA A 158 10.27 21.86 7.80
C ALA A 158 11.23 20.97 6.98
N ILE A 159 10.75 20.36 5.90
CA ILE A 159 11.55 19.54 4.99
C ILE A 159 11.57 20.10 3.55
N SER A 160 11.09 21.34 3.35
CA SER A 160 10.99 22.00 2.04
C SER A 160 10.25 21.16 0.98
N VAL A 161 9.15 20.52 1.36
CA VAL A 161 8.32 19.71 0.45
C VAL A 161 6.94 20.31 0.30
N SER A 162 6.46 20.45 -0.93
CA SER A 162 5.07 20.84 -1.20
C SER A 162 4.50 20.20 -2.46
N GLY A 163 3.17 20.10 -2.53
CA GLY A 163 2.44 19.67 -3.73
C GLY A 163 1.46 18.54 -3.47
N THR A 164 1.18 17.76 -4.52
CA THR A 164 0.09 16.76 -4.52
C THR A 164 0.48 15.48 -5.24
N ILE A 165 0.00 14.36 -4.70
CA ILE A 165 -0.02 13.03 -5.32
C ILE A 165 -1.48 12.66 -5.50
N SER A 166 -1.92 12.37 -6.72
CA SER A 166 -3.31 11.97 -7.02
C SER A 166 -3.34 10.60 -7.68
N LEU A 167 -4.06 9.66 -7.07
CA LEU A 167 -4.20 8.28 -7.50
C LEU A 167 -5.67 8.03 -7.90
N THR A 168 -5.92 7.77 -9.17
CA THR A 168 -7.25 7.33 -9.65
C THR A 168 -7.24 5.83 -9.86
N SER A 169 -7.95 5.10 -9.01
CA SER A 169 -7.95 3.64 -8.99
C SER A 169 -8.50 3.02 -10.28
N ARG A 170 -7.82 1.96 -10.71
CA ARG A 170 -8.12 1.13 -11.88
C ARG A 170 -8.48 -0.30 -11.49
N ALA A 171 -8.06 -0.77 -10.32
CA ALA A 171 -8.33 -2.10 -9.80
C ALA A 171 -9.25 -2.06 -8.56
N PRO A 172 -10.18 -3.02 -8.40
CA PRO A 172 -10.99 -3.11 -7.19
C PRO A 172 -10.14 -3.25 -5.91
N PRO A 173 -10.56 -2.69 -4.77
CA PRO A 173 -9.88 -2.90 -3.48
C PRO A 173 -9.98 -4.36 -3.03
N HIS A 174 -9.00 -4.84 -2.25
CA HIS A 174 -8.99 -6.22 -1.78
C HIS A 174 -8.31 -6.41 -0.41
N LEU A 175 -8.56 -7.58 0.16
CA LEU A 175 -7.94 -8.13 1.36
C LEU A 175 -6.83 -9.12 0.96
N PRO A 176 -5.93 -9.54 1.87
CA PRO A 176 -4.83 -10.46 1.53
C PRO A 176 -5.28 -11.66 0.70
N CYS A 177 -6.38 -12.32 1.10
CA CYS A 177 -6.82 -13.57 0.51
C CYS A 177 -8.11 -13.47 -0.31
N GLY A 178 -8.51 -12.27 -0.72
CA GLY A 178 -9.73 -12.13 -1.52
C GLY A 178 -10.39 -10.76 -1.46
N GLN A 179 -11.71 -10.77 -1.66
CA GLN A 179 -12.49 -9.56 -1.87
C GLN A 179 -12.56 -8.66 -0.61
N ASN A 180 -12.73 -7.36 -0.84
CA ASN A 180 -13.05 -6.39 0.20
C ASN A 180 -14.49 -6.59 0.72
N ILE A 181 -14.67 -7.55 1.62
CA ILE A 181 -15.95 -7.88 2.25
C ILE A 181 -15.83 -7.81 3.77
N ARG A 182 -16.86 -7.28 4.42
CA ARG A 182 -16.94 -7.23 5.88
C ARG A 182 -16.83 -8.64 6.47
N GLY A 183 -16.03 -8.79 7.52
CA GLY A 183 -15.70 -10.07 8.13
C GLY A 183 -14.61 -10.86 7.40
N GLY A 184 -14.10 -10.37 6.27
CA GLY A 184 -12.94 -10.94 5.61
C GLY A 184 -11.67 -10.79 6.47
N LYS A 185 -10.74 -11.74 6.33
CA LYS A 185 -9.47 -11.75 7.07
C LYS A 185 -8.53 -10.66 6.54
N GLU A 186 -7.89 -9.96 7.46
CA GLU A 186 -6.87 -8.93 7.16
C GLU A 186 -5.46 -9.40 7.51
N GLU A 187 -5.33 -10.58 8.13
CA GLU A 187 -4.04 -11.17 8.46
C GLU A 187 -3.35 -11.72 7.21
N LEU A 188 -2.16 -11.19 6.91
CA LEU A 188 -1.29 -11.67 5.82
C LEU A 188 -0.42 -12.83 6.30
N LEU A 189 0.16 -12.68 7.49
CA LEU A 189 0.83 -13.73 8.26
C LEU A 189 0.64 -13.42 9.77
N PRO A 190 0.89 -14.37 10.69
CA PRO A 190 0.57 -14.19 12.11
C PRO A 190 1.08 -12.87 12.67
N HIS A 191 0.20 -12.05 13.24
CA HIS A 191 0.50 -10.72 13.80
C HIS A 191 0.89 -9.61 12.80
N VAL A 192 0.86 -9.88 11.49
CA VAL A 192 1.05 -8.88 10.44
C VAL A 192 -0.19 -8.82 9.57
N PHE A 193 -0.82 -7.67 9.58
CA PHE A 193 -2.07 -7.42 8.91
C PHE A 193 -1.89 -6.42 7.77
N TRP A 194 -2.76 -6.52 6.78
CA TRP A 194 -2.67 -5.73 5.56
C TRP A 194 -4.04 -5.55 4.89
N SER A 195 -4.20 -4.42 4.21
CA SER A 195 -5.35 -4.13 3.36
C SER A 195 -4.96 -3.21 2.21
N ASN A 196 -5.59 -3.39 1.03
CA ASN A 196 -5.22 -2.63 -0.16
C ASN A 196 -6.43 -1.96 -0.80
N ALA A 197 -6.54 -0.66 -0.52
CA ALA A 197 -7.58 0.20 -1.04
C ALA A 197 -7.38 0.56 -2.52
N VAL A 198 -6.13 0.70 -2.97
CA VAL A 198 -5.79 1.06 -4.35
C VAL A 198 -4.66 0.14 -4.85
N PRO A 199 -5.00 -1.02 -5.44
CA PRO A 199 -3.98 -1.95 -5.95
C PRO A 199 -3.30 -1.49 -7.23
N ASP A 200 -3.95 -0.58 -7.97
CA ASP A 200 -3.44 0.00 -9.20
C ASP A 200 -4.16 1.32 -9.49
N ALA A 201 -3.41 2.38 -9.80
CA ALA A 201 -3.96 3.70 -10.10
C ALA A 201 -3.24 4.43 -11.22
N SER A 202 -4.00 5.15 -12.05
CA SER A 202 -3.44 6.21 -12.88
C SER A 202 -3.01 7.34 -11.94
N ALA A 203 -1.71 7.57 -11.85
CA ALA A 203 -1.13 8.51 -10.91
C ALA A 203 -0.66 9.80 -11.59
N THR A 204 -1.02 10.93 -11.00
CA THR A 204 -0.55 12.26 -11.38
C THR A 204 0.19 12.88 -10.20
N ILE A 205 1.47 13.19 -10.40
CA ILE A 205 2.36 13.73 -9.39
C ILE A 205 2.71 15.17 -9.76
N ASN A 206 2.63 16.07 -8.78
CA ASN A 206 3.13 17.43 -8.89
C ASN A 206 3.68 17.86 -7.54
N LEU A 207 4.98 17.62 -7.34
CA LEU A 207 5.70 17.92 -6.12
C LEU A 207 6.87 18.86 -6.38
N ASP A 208 7.24 19.60 -5.35
CA ASP A 208 8.48 20.34 -5.21
C ASP A 208 9.23 19.80 -4.00
N ILE A 209 10.46 19.34 -4.22
CA ILE A 209 11.40 18.87 -3.20
C ILE A 209 12.59 19.82 -3.20
N SER A 210 12.65 20.75 -2.25
CA SER A 210 13.72 21.74 -2.12
C SER A 210 14.03 22.52 -3.41
N GLY A 211 12.98 22.92 -4.15
CA GLY A 211 13.06 23.62 -5.42
C GLY A 211 13.15 22.71 -6.65
N THR A 212 13.35 21.40 -6.48
CA THR A 212 13.42 20.43 -7.58
C THR A 212 12.05 19.79 -7.80
N LYS A 213 11.55 19.86 -9.04
CA LYS A 213 10.20 19.36 -9.36
C LYS A 213 10.17 17.87 -9.65
N ILE A 214 9.17 17.19 -9.11
CA ILE A 214 8.76 15.84 -9.52
C ILE A 214 7.37 15.94 -10.14
N ARG A 215 7.28 15.71 -11.45
CA ARG A 215 6.06 15.96 -12.23
C ARG A 215 5.89 14.91 -13.32
N PHE A 216 4.87 14.08 -13.19
CA PHE A 216 4.49 13.12 -14.22
C PHE A 216 3.01 12.77 -14.13
N ASN A 217 2.41 12.40 -15.26
CA ASN A 217 0.99 12.02 -15.40
C ASN A 217 0.81 10.64 -16.04
N ASP A 218 1.91 9.93 -16.29
CA ASP A 218 1.98 8.57 -16.79
C ASP A 218 2.23 7.56 -15.67
N GLY A 219 1.93 7.94 -14.43
CA GLY A 219 2.28 7.18 -13.25
C GLY A 219 1.45 5.91 -13.08
N VAL A 220 2.11 4.86 -12.62
CA VAL A 220 1.50 3.66 -12.03
C VAL A 220 1.63 3.81 -10.53
N GLY A 221 0.51 3.95 -9.82
CA GLY A 221 0.51 4.15 -8.37
C GLY A 221 -0.34 3.16 -7.61
N TYR A 222 -0.16 3.19 -6.29
CA TYR A 222 -0.66 2.19 -5.36
C TYR A 222 -0.88 2.80 -3.97
N HIS A 223 -1.83 2.25 -3.18
CA HIS A 223 -2.05 2.60 -1.78
C HIS A 223 -2.58 1.43 -0.96
N ASP A 224 -1.91 1.15 0.16
CA ASP A 224 -2.30 0.16 1.16
C ASP A 224 -2.08 0.64 2.60
N LYS A 225 -2.42 -0.25 3.53
CA LYS A 225 -2.06 -0.18 4.94
C LYS A 225 -1.42 -1.48 5.40
N ASN A 226 -0.49 -1.36 6.34
CA ASN A 226 -0.09 -2.47 7.20
C ASN A 226 -0.18 -2.08 8.66
N TRP A 227 -0.44 -3.07 9.49
CA TRP A 227 -0.38 -2.92 10.94
C TRP A 227 0.00 -4.23 11.60
N GLY A 228 0.37 -4.16 12.88
CA GLY A 228 0.74 -5.31 13.68
C GLY A 228 0.67 -5.00 15.16
N ASP A 229 0.44 -6.05 15.96
CA ASP A 229 0.38 -5.99 17.42
C ASP A 229 1.67 -6.49 18.09
N LYS A 230 2.68 -6.83 17.30
CA LYS A 230 4.02 -7.25 17.73
C LYS A 230 5.12 -6.55 16.91
N PRO A 231 6.37 -6.51 17.41
CA PRO A 231 7.50 -5.99 16.64
C PRO A 231 7.64 -6.71 15.30
N PHE A 232 7.70 -5.96 14.21
CA PHE A 232 7.78 -6.49 12.84
C PHE A 232 9.00 -7.40 12.67
N VAL A 233 10.16 -6.95 13.13
CA VAL A 233 11.45 -7.65 13.03
C VAL A 233 11.52 -8.96 13.83
N THR A 234 10.60 -9.17 14.78
CA THR A 234 10.50 -10.44 15.53
C THR A 234 9.40 -11.35 14.98
N THR A 235 8.71 -10.92 13.92
CA THR A 235 7.56 -11.62 13.36
C THR A 235 7.85 -12.10 11.94
N VAL A 236 8.51 -11.27 11.14
CA VAL A 236 8.89 -11.54 9.75
C VAL A 236 10.37 -11.89 9.67
N SER A 237 10.74 -12.94 8.93
CA SER A 237 12.13 -13.24 8.59
C SER A 237 12.51 -12.69 7.22
N SER A 238 11.63 -12.83 6.23
CA SER A 238 11.82 -12.32 4.88
C SER A 238 10.49 -12.01 4.23
N TRP A 239 10.50 -11.12 3.25
CA TRP A 239 9.29 -10.71 2.56
C TRP A 239 9.64 -10.15 1.20
N TYR A 240 8.97 -10.64 0.17
CA TYR A 240 8.92 -10.05 -1.16
C TYR A 240 7.52 -9.52 -1.40
N TRP A 241 7.42 -8.22 -1.60
CA TRP A 241 6.18 -7.57 -1.98
C TRP A 241 6.38 -6.66 -3.17
N GLY A 242 5.34 -6.49 -3.95
CA GLY A 242 5.28 -5.38 -4.85
C GLY A 242 3.97 -5.33 -5.61
N HIS A 243 3.91 -4.35 -6.49
CA HIS A 243 2.85 -4.21 -7.47
C HIS A 243 3.44 -3.88 -8.83
N ALA A 244 2.69 -4.21 -9.88
CA ALA A 244 3.07 -3.88 -11.24
C ALA A 244 1.86 -3.65 -12.14
N ARG A 245 2.07 -2.83 -13.17
CA ARG A 245 1.15 -2.72 -14.31
C ARG A 245 1.88 -3.11 -15.58
N LEU A 246 1.31 -4.08 -16.31
CA LEU A 246 1.86 -4.64 -17.53
C LEU A 246 0.73 -4.98 -18.52
N GLY A 247 0.70 -4.28 -19.66
CA GLY A 247 -0.38 -4.41 -20.63
C GLY A 247 -1.78 -4.21 -19.98
N PRO A 248 -2.73 -5.14 -20.16
CA PRO A 248 -4.06 -5.05 -19.53
C PRO A 248 -4.09 -5.51 -18.07
N TYR A 249 -2.96 -5.96 -17.52
CA TYR A 249 -2.86 -6.54 -16.19
C TYR A 249 -2.38 -5.53 -15.15
N SER A 250 -2.98 -5.65 -13.97
CA SER A 250 -2.49 -5.08 -12.72
C SER A 250 -2.27 -6.22 -11.75
N VAL A 251 -1.11 -6.27 -11.10
CA VAL A 251 -0.76 -7.35 -10.18
C VAL A 251 -0.23 -6.81 -8.86
N VAL A 252 -0.55 -7.50 -7.77
CA VAL A 252 0.03 -7.31 -6.43
C VAL A 252 0.42 -8.70 -5.92
N TRP A 253 1.57 -8.80 -5.27
CA TRP A 253 2.05 -10.06 -4.71
C TRP A 253 2.63 -9.86 -3.31
N PHE A 254 2.50 -10.91 -2.50
CA PHE A 254 3.33 -11.16 -1.33
C PHE A 254 3.86 -12.59 -1.37
N ASP A 255 5.10 -12.73 -0.93
CA ASP A 255 5.74 -14.00 -0.55
C ASP A 255 6.60 -13.70 0.68
N ALA A 256 6.06 -14.02 1.84
CA ALA A 256 6.64 -13.66 3.12
C ALA A 256 6.85 -14.89 3.99
N ARG A 257 7.83 -14.81 4.88
CA ARG A 257 8.14 -15.87 5.83
C ARG A 257 8.14 -15.33 7.24
N ASP A 258 7.54 -16.08 8.15
CA ASP A 258 7.63 -15.80 9.58
C ASP A 258 8.99 -16.27 10.15
N ILE A 259 9.26 -15.92 11.41
CA ILE A 259 10.48 -16.35 12.11
C ILE A 259 10.60 -17.86 12.32
N ALA A 260 9.51 -18.63 12.20
CA ALA A 260 9.53 -20.09 12.23
C ALA A 260 9.86 -20.70 10.86
N GLY A 261 9.94 -19.85 9.83
CA GLY A 261 10.20 -20.24 8.45
C GLY A 261 8.95 -20.71 7.71
N THR A 262 7.74 -20.45 8.19
CA THR A 262 6.49 -20.73 7.45
C THR A 262 6.31 -19.70 6.35
N GLU A 263 6.00 -20.15 5.14
CA GLU A 263 5.76 -19.30 3.96
C GLU A 263 4.28 -18.93 3.84
N TYR A 264 4.02 -17.66 3.59
CA TYR A 264 2.70 -17.06 3.40
C TYR A 264 2.71 -16.27 2.10
N VAL A 265 1.73 -16.54 1.25
CA VAL A 265 1.61 -15.89 -0.06
C VAL A 265 0.27 -15.18 -0.18
N SER A 266 0.25 -14.11 -0.96
CA SER A 266 -0.98 -13.44 -1.38
C SER A 266 -0.83 -13.01 -2.83
N ALA A 267 -1.83 -13.36 -3.63
CA ALA A 267 -1.92 -12.96 -5.03
C ALA A 267 -3.09 -12.04 -5.25
N TYR A 268 -2.91 -11.09 -6.16
CA TYR A 268 -3.98 -10.35 -6.78
C TYR A 268 -3.63 -10.05 -8.23
N VAL A 269 -4.48 -10.50 -9.14
CA VAL A 269 -4.35 -10.25 -10.58
C VAL A 269 -5.67 -9.72 -11.11
N VAL A 270 -5.59 -8.55 -11.72
CA VAL A 270 -6.70 -7.88 -12.40
C VAL A 270 -6.38 -7.78 -13.87
N LYS A 271 -7.34 -8.11 -14.72
CA LYS A 271 -7.29 -7.84 -16.16
C LYS A 271 -8.47 -6.96 -16.53
N ASP A 272 -8.21 -5.82 -17.16
CA ASP A 272 -9.27 -4.90 -17.61
C ASP A 272 -10.30 -4.59 -16.51
N ARG A 273 -9.80 -4.31 -15.30
CA ARG A 273 -10.57 -4.01 -14.07
C ARG A 273 -11.38 -5.18 -13.48
N LYS A 274 -11.25 -6.38 -14.02
CA LYS A 274 -11.86 -7.60 -13.48
C LYS A 274 -10.81 -8.43 -12.77
N VAL A 275 -11.11 -8.83 -11.53
CA VAL A 275 -10.27 -9.77 -10.79
C VAL A 275 -10.29 -11.12 -11.52
N VAL A 276 -9.11 -11.62 -11.88
CA VAL A 276 -8.92 -12.93 -12.54
C VAL A 276 -8.22 -13.93 -11.63
N ASN A 277 -7.51 -13.46 -10.60
CA ASN A 277 -7.00 -14.28 -9.51
C ASN A 277 -6.92 -13.42 -8.24
N SER A 278 -7.32 -13.98 -7.10
CA SER A 278 -7.05 -13.42 -5.77
C SER A 278 -7.13 -14.51 -4.72
N GLY A 279 -6.14 -14.60 -3.83
CA GLY A 279 -6.13 -15.64 -2.80
C GLY A 279 -4.79 -15.75 -2.06
N CYS A 280 -4.74 -16.68 -1.10
CA CYS A 280 -3.55 -17.01 -0.32
C CYS A 280 -3.24 -18.52 -0.32
N ASP A 281 -3.86 -19.28 -1.24
CA ASP A 281 -3.55 -20.71 -1.37
C ASP A 281 -2.09 -20.88 -1.81
N HIS A 282 -1.44 -21.96 -1.37
CA HIS A 282 0.02 -22.14 -1.54
C HIS A 282 0.51 -22.06 -3.00
N ASP A 283 -0.34 -22.38 -3.99
CA ASP A 283 0.00 -22.36 -5.42
C ASP A 283 -0.57 -21.14 -6.17
N VAL A 284 -1.18 -20.19 -5.46
CA VAL A 284 -1.82 -19.02 -6.08
C VAL A 284 -0.80 -18.06 -6.69
N VAL A 285 0.37 -17.94 -6.05
CA VAL A 285 1.55 -17.23 -6.55
C VAL A 285 2.83 -17.84 -5.95
N GLN A 286 3.90 -17.81 -6.73
CA GLN A 286 5.27 -18.07 -6.25
C GLN A 286 6.17 -16.90 -6.65
N VAL A 287 7.01 -16.41 -5.73
CA VAL A 287 7.93 -15.29 -5.98
C VAL A 287 9.35 -15.72 -5.63
N ARG A 288 10.27 -15.73 -6.60
CA ARG A 288 11.66 -16.11 -6.37
C ARG A 288 12.62 -15.09 -6.95
N PRO A 289 13.69 -14.73 -6.23
CA PRO A 289 14.74 -13.88 -6.80
C PRO A 289 15.50 -14.64 -7.89
N TRP A 290 16.03 -13.91 -8.86
CA TRP A 290 16.88 -14.47 -9.93
C TRP A 290 18.15 -13.64 -10.12
N GLY A 291 19.13 -14.25 -10.81
CA GLY A 291 20.41 -13.62 -11.10
C GLY A 291 21.31 -13.53 -9.88
N LYS A 292 22.02 -12.40 -9.72
CA LYS A 292 22.93 -12.19 -8.58
C LYS A 292 22.14 -12.01 -7.27
N ASN A 293 22.68 -12.55 -6.16
CA ASN A 293 22.11 -12.45 -4.80
C ASN A 293 20.68 -13.01 -4.73
N ASN A 294 20.47 -14.20 -5.30
CA ASN A 294 19.17 -14.85 -5.41
C ASN A 294 18.93 -15.93 -4.35
N ASP A 295 19.54 -15.79 -3.18
CA ASP A 295 19.26 -16.68 -2.05
C ASP A 295 17.78 -16.60 -1.67
N TYR A 296 17.17 -17.76 -1.39
CA TYR A 296 15.79 -17.84 -0.89
C TYR A 296 15.73 -18.84 0.27
N PRO A 297 15.41 -18.41 1.50
CA PRO A 297 15.15 -17.02 1.89
C PRO A 297 16.41 -16.13 1.87
N PRO A 298 16.27 -14.82 1.64
CA PRO A 298 17.37 -13.87 1.78
C PRO A 298 17.69 -13.64 3.26
N THR A 299 18.89 -13.12 3.54
CA THR A 299 19.33 -12.68 4.88
C THR A 299 19.84 -11.26 4.81
N ALA A 300 20.09 -10.58 5.94
CA ALA A 300 20.69 -9.25 5.95
C ALA A 300 22.08 -9.16 5.26
N LYS A 301 22.72 -10.30 4.98
CA LYS A 301 23.98 -10.39 4.23
C LYS A 301 23.78 -10.61 2.73
N THR A 302 22.60 -11.05 2.31
CA THR A 302 22.23 -11.20 0.90
C THR A 302 22.24 -9.82 0.26
N GLY A 303 23.02 -9.65 -0.80
CA GLY A 303 23.06 -8.39 -1.54
C GLY A 303 21.73 -8.07 -2.23
N VAL A 304 21.70 -7.02 -3.03
CA VAL A 304 20.49 -6.67 -3.81
C VAL A 304 20.31 -7.67 -4.96
N MET A 305 19.14 -8.29 -5.04
CA MET A 305 18.80 -9.23 -6.11
C MET A 305 18.74 -8.55 -7.48
N GLN A 306 19.08 -9.28 -8.54
CA GLN A 306 18.99 -8.76 -9.91
C GLN A 306 17.51 -8.59 -10.37
N GLY A 307 16.60 -9.37 -9.80
CA GLY A 307 15.18 -9.25 -10.04
C GLY A 307 14.35 -10.35 -9.37
N LEU A 308 13.06 -10.35 -9.65
CA LEU A 308 12.08 -11.35 -9.20
C LEU A 308 11.42 -12.06 -10.39
N ASP A 309 11.24 -13.37 -10.25
CA ASP A 309 10.39 -14.21 -11.09
C ASP A 309 9.13 -14.53 -10.29
N ILE A 310 7.99 -14.10 -10.81
CA ILE A 310 6.70 -14.23 -10.14
C ILE A 310 5.78 -15.06 -11.05
N HIS A 311 5.18 -16.11 -10.51
CA HIS A 311 4.29 -16.99 -11.26
C HIS A 311 2.91 -17.01 -10.61
N PHE A 312 1.93 -16.36 -11.24
CA PHE A 312 0.54 -16.39 -10.79
C PHE A 312 -0.21 -17.56 -11.46
N ASN A 313 -0.91 -18.36 -10.67
CA ASN A 313 -1.83 -19.40 -11.17
C ASN A 313 -3.21 -18.79 -11.45
N LEU A 314 -3.60 -18.65 -12.71
CA LEU A 314 -4.89 -18.05 -13.08
C LEU A 314 -6.04 -19.06 -13.21
N GLY A 315 -5.80 -20.33 -12.85
CA GLY A 315 -6.74 -21.42 -13.08
C GLY A 315 -6.71 -21.96 -14.52
N ASP A 316 -7.43 -23.06 -14.76
CA ASP A 316 -7.60 -23.67 -16.10
C ASP A 316 -6.28 -23.92 -16.86
N LYS A 317 -5.22 -24.30 -16.14
CA LYS A 317 -3.85 -24.50 -16.67
C LYS A 317 -3.23 -23.23 -17.30
N THR A 318 -3.78 -22.07 -16.99
CA THR A 318 -3.28 -20.77 -17.41
C THR A 318 -2.46 -20.15 -16.28
N THR A 319 -1.27 -19.64 -16.61
CA THR A 319 -0.44 -18.91 -15.66
C THR A 319 0.01 -17.60 -16.26
N LEU A 320 0.25 -16.60 -15.41
CA LEU A 320 0.90 -15.35 -15.78
C LEU A 320 2.27 -15.33 -15.11
N SER A 321 3.32 -15.47 -15.91
CA SER A 321 4.71 -15.27 -15.45
C SER A 321 5.05 -13.80 -15.58
N VAL A 322 5.57 -13.21 -14.51
CA VAL A 322 5.98 -11.81 -14.41
C VAL A 322 7.44 -11.79 -13.97
N ASN A 323 8.33 -11.41 -14.87
CA ASN A 323 9.74 -11.19 -14.59
C ASN A 323 9.96 -9.69 -14.33
N VAL A 324 10.40 -9.36 -13.12
CA VAL A 324 10.77 -8.01 -12.70
C VAL A 324 12.28 -7.92 -12.70
N THR A 325 12.85 -6.93 -13.39
CA THR A 325 14.27 -6.57 -13.30
C THR A 325 14.43 -5.40 -12.35
N THR A 326 15.31 -5.54 -11.35
CA THR A 326 15.63 -4.47 -10.39
C THR A 326 16.22 -3.26 -11.11
N GLY A 327 15.57 -2.11 -10.93
CA GLY A 327 15.99 -0.82 -11.46
C GLY A 327 16.67 0.04 -10.39
N LEU A 328 16.23 1.31 -10.31
CA LEU A 328 16.76 2.26 -9.35
C LEU A 328 16.37 1.86 -7.92
N LEU A 329 17.35 1.85 -7.02
CA LEU A 329 17.12 1.59 -5.59
C LEU A 329 16.69 2.89 -4.91
N LEU A 330 15.46 2.90 -4.41
CA LEU A 330 14.89 4.05 -3.69
C LEU A 330 15.33 4.02 -2.22
N VAL A 331 15.41 2.82 -1.65
CA VAL A 331 15.96 2.56 -0.32
C VAL A 331 16.85 1.33 -0.41
N ASN A 332 18.04 1.40 0.20
CA ASN A 332 19.00 0.30 0.22
C ASN A 332 19.67 0.22 1.59
N MET A 333 19.09 -0.60 2.46
CA MET A 333 19.56 -0.91 3.80
C MET A 333 19.85 -2.41 3.90
N PRO A 334 20.69 -2.86 4.85
CA PRO A 334 21.02 -4.29 4.98
C PRO A 334 19.80 -5.21 5.08
N SER A 335 18.80 -4.82 5.87
CA SER A 335 17.58 -5.60 6.12
C SER A 335 16.40 -5.22 5.22
N TYR A 336 16.55 -4.19 4.38
CA TYR A 336 15.43 -3.62 3.64
C TYR A 336 15.85 -2.96 2.33
N VAL A 337 15.23 -3.36 1.23
CA VAL A 337 15.44 -2.79 -0.10
C VAL A 337 14.09 -2.39 -0.67
N ARG A 338 13.99 -1.20 -1.27
CA ARG A 338 12.87 -0.78 -2.13
C ARG A 338 13.41 -0.32 -3.47
N ALA A 339 12.82 -0.81 -4.55
CA ALA A 339 13.29 -0.52 -5.89
C ALA A 339 12.15 -0.31 -6.88
N GLU A 340 12.43 0.51 -7.88
CA GLU A 340 11.67 0.50 -9.13
C GLU A 340 12.00 -0.77 -9.92
N GLY A 341 11.04 -1.27 -10.71
CA GLY A 341 11.23 -2.46 -11.53
C GLY A 341 10.76 -2.26 -12.97
N ARG A 342 11.47 -2.87 -13.92
CA ARG A 342 10.99 -3.06 -15.30
C ARG A 342 10.45 -4.46 -15.44
N VAL A 343 9.28 -4.59 -16.06
CA VAL A 343 8.48 -5.82 -15.99
C VAL A 343 8.28 -6.40 -17.37
N LYS A 344 8.39 -7.72 -17.48
CA LYS A 344 7.95 -8.52 -18.64
C LYS A 344 6.97 -9.59 -18.17
N GLY A 345 5.78 -9.59 -18.74
CA GLY A 345 4.71 -10.55 -18.47
C GLY A 345 4.44 -11.46 -19.67
N ILE A 346 4.24 -12.76 -19.40
CA ILE A 346 3.90 -13.76 -20.41
C ILE A 346 2.78 -14.65 -19.87
N LEU A 347 1.73 -14.83 -20.67
CA LEU A 347 0.70 -15.84 -20.40
C LEU A 347 1.14 -17.19 -20.94
N HIS A 348 0.99 -18.22 -20.12
CA HIS A 348 1.16 -19.61 -20.51
C HIS A 348 -0.20 -20.33 -20.49
N GLY A 349 -0.30 -21.45 -21.20
CA GLY A 349 -1.55 -22.21 -21.32
C GLY A 349 -2.54 -21.64 -22.34
N VAL A 350 -2.19 -20.55 -23.03
CA VAL A 350 -2.99 -19.91 -24.08
C VAL A 350 -2.26 -19.91 -25.42
N LYS A 351 -2.99 -19.71 -26.53
CA LYS A 351 -2.39 -19.61 -27.88
C LYS A 351 -1.56 -18.35 -28.10
N SER A 352 -1.85 -17.29 -27.35
CA SER A 352 -1.11 -16.02 -27.46
C SER A 352 0.34 -16.20 -27.02
N ARG A 353 1.26 -15.51 -27.71
CA ARG A 353 2.67 -15.39 -27.35
C ARG A 353 3.06 -13.93 -27.07
N GLU A 354 2.06 -13.12 -26.74
CA GLU A 354 2.27 -11.70 -26.45
C GLU A 354 3.13 -11.53 -25.19
N VAL A 355 4.08 -10.59 -25.26
CA VAL A 355 4.90 -10.17 -24.13
C VAL A 355 4.43 -8.79 -23.69
N TYR A 356 3.93 -8.70 -22.46
CA TYR A 356 3.50 -7.43 -21.87
C TYR A 356 4.68 -6.77 -21.18
N ASN A 357 4.93 -5.51 -21.49
CA ASN A 357 5.94 -4.72 -20.77
C ASN A 357 5.27 -3.80 -19.77
N GLY A 358 5.99 -3.48 -18.69
CA GLY A 358 5.43 -2.70 -17.59
C GLY A 358 6.47 -2.11 -16.65
N VAL A 359 5.97 -1.49 -15.61
CA VAL A 359 6.75 -1.00 -14.46
C VAL A 359 6.20 -1.57 -13.16
N ALA A 360 7.08 -1.69 -12.18
CA ALA A 360 6.79 -2.14 -10.84
C ALA A 360 7.41 -1.21 -9.80
N LEU A 361 6.88 -1.26 -8.60
CA LEU A 361 7.61 -0.95 -7.37
C LEU A 361 7.52 -2.19 -6.48
N PHE A 362 8.65 -2.56 -5.90
CA PHE A 362 8.72 -3.73 -5.04
C PHE A 362 9.71 -3.51 -3.91
N GLU A 363 9.58 -4.30 -2.86
CA GLU A 363 10.43 -4.26 -1.69
C GLU A 363 10.79 -5.67 -1.19
N GLU A 364 11.93 -5.73 -0.52
CA GLU A 364 12.49 -6.94 0.10
C GLU A 364 12.81 -6.62 1.56
N PHE A 365 12.24 -7.37 2.51
CA PHE A 365 12.80 -7.51 3.85
C PHE A 365 13.63 -8.79 3.95
N LYS A 366 14.77 -8.69 4.65
CA LYS A 366 15.73 -9.79 4.80
C LYS A 366 16.45 -9.68 6.15
N PHE A 367 15.90 -10.32 7.18
CA PHE A 367 16.43 -10.26 8.54
C PHE A 367 17.53 -11.28 8.81
#